data_AF-A0AA97HAK8-F1
#
_entry.id   AF-A0AA97HAK8-F1
#
_cell.length_a   1.000
_cell.length_b   1.000
_cell.length_c   1.000
_cell.angle_alpha   90.00
_cell.angle_beta   90.00
_cell.angle_gamma   90.00
#
_symmetry.space_group_name_H-M   'P 1'
#
loop_
_entity.id
_entity.type
_entity.pdbx_description
1 polymer ?
#
loop_
_entity_poly.entity_id
_entity_poly.type
_entity_poly.pdbx_seq_one_letter_code
_entity_poly.pdbx_strand_id
1 'polypeptide(L)'
;MISHVENATDHMQYRVHHLHGVITPQRADAVILTLTDFSDLIADTESWQLDYLESALDKGVLIIAGTSYRDPDVRQWLHAALRKKPLKHDAMVLLARQSFAVSKDQFAEIRSALSDQWRAVGLQPVLLEDHSDAAQIIRELRHVTLPSYLSPQQRSRLLWEAHTRRFQDLQSTHVDQLERDASTMREALDVDRLNLTLWLANGEGELVKWAAQDRVYRDLAALRTVSTGHDSEWIAGKALGVDEVLIQDLPDDPTRRWRSVLAAPIPVPHPDFPAHSAAVLTLGLPEEASRYDASSMMWAGSLAEIADQWGLELSAVAFDH
;
A
#
# COMPACT_ATOMS: atom_id res chain seq x y z
N MET A 1 20.26 37.66 -2.12
CA MET A 1 20.49 37.44 -3.56
C MET A 1 21.07 36.04 -3.70
N ILE A 2 20.20 35.04 -3.87
CA ILE A 2 20.53 33.61 -3.92
C ILE A 2 20.10 33.11 -5.29
N SER A 3 21.01 32.41 -5.97
CA SER A 3 20.95 32.06 -7.39
C SER A 3 19.83 31.08 -7.72
N HIS A 4 18.95 31.49 -8.63
CA HIS A 4 18.07 30.63 -9.39
C HIS A 4 18.89 29.78 -10.36
N VAL A 5 18.71 28.46 -10.32
CA VAL A 5 19.02 27.59 -11.46
C VAL A 5 17.68 27.19 -12.06
N GLU A 6 17.22 27.98 -13.03
CA GLU A 6 16.13 27.62 -13.92
C GLU A 6 16.71 26.72 -15.02
N ASN A 7 16.31 25.45 -15.03
CA ASN A 7 16.34 24.65 -16.25
C ASN A 7 14.91 24.55 -16.76
N ALA A 8 14.68 25.19 -17.90
CA ALA A 8 13.42 25.19 -18.62
C ALA A 8 13.25 23.88 -19.40
N THR A 9 12.45 22.98 -18.86
CA THR A 9 11.60 22.04 -19.60
C THR A 9 10.24 22.09 -18.93
N ASP A 10 9.18 22.30 -19.72
CA ASP A 10 7.80 22.52 -19.26
C ASP A 10 7.16 21.21 -18.75
N HIS A 11 7.76 20.66 -17.69
CA HIS A 11 7.19 19.66 -16.82
C HIS A 11 6.63 20.41 -15.61
N MET A 12 5.44 20.05 -15.11
CA MET A 12 4.95 20.60 -13.85
C MET A 12 6.05 20.48 -12.77
N GLN A 13 6.69 21.59 -12.44
CA GLN A 13 7.74 21.63 -11.41
C GLN A 13 7.07 21.45 -10.05
N TYR A 14 7.14 20.23 -9.51
CA TYR A 14 6.83 19.99 -8.11
C TYR A 14 7.89 20.70 -7.26
N ARG A 15 7.44 21.54 -6.33
CA ARG A 15 8.32 22.20 -5.36
C ARG A 15 8.27 21.45 -4.05
N VAL A 16 9.42 21.02 -3.56
CA VAL A 16 9.56 20.38 -2.24
C VAL A 16 10.04 21.44 -1.26
N HIS A 17 9.30 21.59 -0.16
CA HIS A 17 9.62 22.53 0.91
C HIS A 17 9.85 21.74 2.20
N HIS A 18 11.02 21.93 2.81
CA HIS A 18 11.42 21.25 4.04
C HIS A 18 11.16 22.16 5.24
N LEU A 19 9.97 22.03 5.80
CA LEU A 19 9.50 22.90 6.88
C LEU A 19 10.33 22.81 8.17
N HIS A 20 10.93 21.64 8.44
CA HIS A 20 11.83 21.40 9.58
C HIS A 20 13.32 21.50 9.22
N GLY A 21 13.64 22.10 8.07
CA GLY A 21 15.00 22.15 7.56
C GLY A 21 15.46 20.84 6.90
N VAL A 22 16.71 20.82 6.48
CA VAL A 22 17.29 19.72 5.71
C VAL A 22 18.46 19.11 6.48
N ILE A 23 18.43 17.79 6.62
CA ILE A 23 19.55 17.00 7.14
C ILE A 23 19.99 16.04 6.04
N THR A 24 21.23 16.16 5.61
CA THR A 24 21.95 15.19 4.78
C THR A 24 23.22 14.75 5.51
N PRO A 25 23.86 13.63 5.11
CA PRO A 25 25.11 13.21 5.75
C PRO A 25 26.23 14.28 5.68
N GLN A 26 26.11 15.26 4.79
CA GLN A 26 27.11 16.31 4.57
C GLN A 26 26.66 17.70 5.06
N ARG A 27 25.38 17.91 5.38
CA ARG A 27 24.85 19.25 5.74
C ARG A 27 23.62 19.17 6.62
N ALA A 28 23.56 20.05 7.62
CA ALA A 28 22.34 20.39 8.35
C ALA A 28 22.04 21.88 8.10
N ASP A 29 20.80 22.24 7.76
CA ASP A 29 20.38 23.61 7.54
C ASP A 29 18.97 23.88 8.09
N ALA A 30 18.83 24.99 8.82
CA ALA A 30 17.58 25.47 9.44
C ALA A 30 16.76 24.38 10.15
N VAL A 31 17.46 23.50 10.86
CA VAL A 31 16.90 22.27 11.43
C VAL A 31 16.05 22.57 12.67
N ILE A 32 14.80 22.09 12.65
CA ILE A 32 13.85 22.16 13.77
C ILE A 32 13.68 20.75 14.32
N LEU A 33 14.09 20.51 15.57
CA LEU A 33 14.11 19.16 16.16
C LEU A 33 13.41 19.07 17.51
N THR A 34 13.41 20.15 18.29
CA THR A 34 12.87 20.13 19.64
C THR A 34 11.53 20.82 19.73
N LEU A 35 10.70 20.40 20.68
CA LEU A 35 9.41 21.05 20.97
C LEU A 35 9.58 22.56 21.30
N THR A 36 10.73 22.96 21.82
CA THR A 36 11.07 24.37 22.06
C THR A 36 11.28 25.11 20.75
N ASP A 37 12.08 24.58 19.82
CA ASP A 37 12.25 25.16 18.48
C ASP A 37 10.89 25.32 17.77
N PHE A 38 10.00 24.34 17.94
CA PHE A 38 8.63 24.39 17.43
C PHE A 38 7.79 25.48 18.08
N SER A 39 7.83 25.59 19.40
CA SER A 39 7.05 26.58 20.15
C SER A 39 7.49 28.00 19.77
N ASP A 40 8.78 28.22 19.59
CA ASP A 40 9.36 29.48 19.15
C ASP A 40 8.92 29.83 17.72
N LEU A 41 8.90 28.85 16.81
CA LEU A 41 8.45 29.05 15.43
C LEU A 41 6.95 29.36 15.34
N ILE A 42 6.11 28.70 16.16
CA ILE A 42 4.66 28.95 16.19
C ILE A 42 4.34 30.31 16.81
N ALA A 43 5.13 30.74 17.79
CA ALA A 43 5.02 32.07 18.36
C ALA A 43 5.39 33.17 17.35
N ASP A 44 6.25 32.86 16.37
CA ASP A 44 6.59 33.73 15.26
C ASP A 44 5.49 33.75 14.19
N THR A 45 4.62 34.75 14.30
CA THR A 45 3.52 34.99 13.35
C THR A 45 3.98 35.43 11.96
N GLU A 46 5.27 35.73 11.77
CA GLU A 46 5.87 36.13 10.47
C GLU A 46 6.81 35.03 9.92
N SER A 47 6.72 33.81 10.44
CA SER A 47 7.53 32.69 9.95
C SER A 47 7.16 32.31 8.51
N TRP A 48 8.17 32.10 7.66
CA TRP A 48 7.95 31.72 6.25
C TRP A 48 7.22 30.38 6.12
N GLN A 49 7.34 29.49 7.11
CA GLN A 49 6.64 28.22 7.16
C GLN A 49 5.13 28.42 7.28
N LEU A 50 4.70 29.33 8.16
CA LEU A 50 3.29 29.66 8.33
C LEU A 50 2.73 30.32 7.07
N ASP A 51 3.44 31.32 6.53
CA ASP A 51 3.07 31.98 5.28
C ASP A 51 2.97 30.99 4.10
N TYR A 52 3.88 30.03 4.05
CA TYR A 52 3.87 28.98 3.03
C TYR A 52 2.65 28.07 3.17
N LEU A 53 2.32 27.62 4.39
CA LEU A 53 1.15 26.79 4.64
C LEU A 53 -0.16 27.53 4.33
N GLU A 54 -0.28 28.80 4.73
CA GLU A 54 -1.42 29.65 4.38
C GLU A 54 -1.54 29.79 2.85
N SER A 55 -0.42 30.09 2.16
CA SER A 55 -0.40 30.18 0.69
C SER A 55 -0.72 28.85 -0.01
N ALA A 56 -0.36 27.72 0.58
CA ALA A 56 -0.67 26.40 0.04
C ALA A 56 -2.18 26.10 0.14
N LEU A 57 -2.78 26.41 1.29
CA LEU A 57 -4.22 26.27 1.52
C LEU A 57 -5.05 27.20 0.62
N ASP A 58 -4.52 28.36 0.24
CA ASP A 58 -5.18 29.25 -0.71
C ASP A 58 -5.19 28.71 -2.16
N LYS A 59 -4.28 27.80 -2.50
CA LYS A 59 -4.14 27.25 -3.87
C LYS A 59 -5.02 26.03 -4.13
N GLY A 60 -5.48 25.33 -3.10
CA GLY A 60 -6.26 24.11 -3.26
C GLY A 60 -6.37 23.27 -1.99
N VAL A 61 -6.88 22.06 -2.14
CA VAL A 61 -7.02 21.09 -1.06
C VAL A 61 -5.64 20.65 -0.56
N LEU A 62 -5.43 20.69 0.75
CA LEU A 62 -4.23 20.16 1.39
C LEU A 62 -4.46 18.70 1.79
N ILE A 63 -3.54 17.81 1.43
CA ILE A 63 -3.55 16.40 1.85
C ILE A 63 -2.31 16.11 2.68
N ILE A 64 -2.51 15.55 3.85
CA ILE A 64 -1.44 15.22 4.79
C ILE A 64 -1.37 13.71 4.92
N ALA A 65 -0.23 13.15 4.53
CA ALA A 65 0.07 11.72 4.60
C ALA A 65 1.33 11.49 5.43
N GLY A 66 1.41 10.34 6.10
CA GLY A 66 2.59 9.95 6.89
C GLY A 66 2.73 10.63 8.26
N THR A 67 1.69 11.29 8.76
CA THR A 67 1.66 11.82 10.13
C THR A 67 1.06 10.79 11.09
N SER A 68 1.59 10.74 12.31
CA SER A 68 1.03 9.90 13.38
C SER A 68 0.16 10.74 14.31
N TYR A 69 -0.75 10.09 15.04
CA TYR A 69 -1.54 10.74 16.10
C TYR A 69 -0.69 11.49 17.14
N ARG A 70 0.57 11.08 17.32
CA ARG A 70 1.48 11.63 18.32
C ARG A 70 2.27 12.83 17.85
N ASP A 71 2.11 13.26 16.60
CA ASP A 71 2.80 14.44 16.07
C ASP A 71 2.14 15.71 16.61
N PRO A 72 2.71 16.35 17.66
CA PRO A 72 2.12 17.55 18.23
C PRO A 72 2.33 18.76 17.31
N ASP A 73 3.34 18.71 16.46
CA ASP A 73 3.85 19.83 15.68
C ASP A 73 2.91 20.10 14.50
N VAL A 74 2.55 19.03 13.77
CA VAL A 74 1.59 19.10 12.65
C VAL A 74 0.24 19.64 13.12
N ARG A 75 -0.25 19.20 14.30
CA ARG A 75 -1.53 19.69 14.85
C ARG A 75 -1.49 21.17 15.17
N GLN A 76 -0.43 21.65 15.81
CA GLN A 76 -0.33 23.05 16.20
C GLN A 76 -0.14 23.97 14.99
N TRP A 77 0.68 23.56 14.02
CA TRP A 77 0.91 24.32 12.78
C TRP A 77 -0.35 24.44 11.94
N LEU A 78 -1.06 23.34 11.75
CA LEU A 78 -2.30 23.35 10.98
C LEU A 78 -3.39 24.09 11.72
N HIS A 79 -3.49 23.96 13.04
CA HIS A 79 -4.40 24.78 13.82
C HIS A 79 -4.12 26.28 13.61
N ALA A 80 -2.84 26.69 13.62
CA ALA A 80 -2.46 28.08 13.38
C ALA A 80 -2.80 28.55 11.96
N ALA A 81 -2.43 27.78 10.93
CA ALA A 81 -2.70 28.10 9.52
C ALA A 81 -4.21 28.08 9.19
N LEU A 82 -4.97 27.14 9.76
CA LEU A 82 -6.41 27.00 9.55
C LEU A 82 -7.24 27.92 10.45
N ARG A 83 -6.63 28.61 11.44
CA ARG A 83 -7.34 29.55 12.32
C ARG A 83 -8.03 30.67 11.55
N LYS A 84 -7.43 31.10 10.43
CA LYS A 84 -7.99 32.11 9.53
C LYS A 84 -9.12 31.57 8.64
N LYS A 85 -9.36 30.25 8.65
CA LYS A 85 -10.36 29.52 7.83
C LYS A 85 -10.49 30.08 6.42
N PRO A 86 -9.48 29.87 5.54
CA PRO A 86 -9.64 30.22 4.14
C PRO A 86 -10.87 29.49 3.59
N LEU A 87 -11.91 30.27 3.27
CA LEU A 87 -13.30 29.83 3.01
C LEU A 87 -13.48 28.90 1.79
N LYS A 88 -12.40 28.45 1.14
CA LYS A 88 -12.47 27.81 -0.19
C LYS A 88 -11.93 26.39 -0.26
N HIS A 89 -11.03 25.95 0.61
CA HIS A 89 -10.36 24.66 0.43
C HIS A 89 -10.29 23.85 1.73
N ASP A 90 -10.58 22.56 1.61
CA ASP A 90 -10.50 21.60 2.71
C ASP A 90 -9.05 21.16 2.95
N ALA A 91 -8.73 20.86 4.20
CA ALA A 91 -7.49 20.19 4.58
C ALA A 91 -7.82 18.79 5.09
N MET A 92 -7.23 17.77 4.49
CA MET A 92 -7.48 16.36 4.78
C MET A 92 -6.25 15.71 5.41
N VAL A 93 -6.48 14.79 6.36
CA VAL A 93 -5.41 13.99 6.97
C VAL A 93 -5.69 12.50 6.77
N LEU A 94 -4.73 11.80 6.20
CA LEU A 94 -4.78 10.36 5.97
C LEU A 94 -4.24 9.64 7.21
N LEU A 95 -5.07 8.82 7.86
CA LEU A 95 -4.74 8.13 9.10
C LEU A 95 -4.89 6.63 8.91
N ALA A 96 -3.76 5.92 8.77
CA ALA A 96 -3.74 4.47 8.67
C ALA A 96 -3.82 3.81 10.05
N ARG A 97 -4.68 2.78 10.18
CA ARG A 97 -4.79 1.94 11.39
C ARG A 97 -3.45 1.34 11.79
N GLN A 98 -2.62 0.97 10.81
CA GLN A 98 -1.27 0.44 11.01
C GLN A 98 -0.40 1.31 11.96
N SER A 99 -0.58 2.63 11.95
CA SER A 99 0.14 3.55 12.84
C SER A 99 -0.22 3.43 14.33
N PHE A 100 -1.38 2.85 14.64
CA PHE A 100 -1.95 2.82 15.99
C PHE A 100 -1.65 1.51 16.72
N ALA A 101 -1.16 0.48 16.01
CA ALA A 101 -0.93 -0.86 16.55
C ALA A 101 -2.17 -1.44 17.27
N VAL A 102 -3.35 -1.23 16.67
CA VAL A 102 -4.64 -1.74 17.16
C VAL A 102 -5.27 -2.71 16.15
N SER A 103 -6.08 -3.64 16.66
CA SER A 103 -6.85 -4.55 15.80
C SER A 103 -7.93 -3.80 15.01
N LYS A 104 -8.49 -4.45 13.98
CA LYS A 104 -9.64 -3.91 13.23
C LYS A 104 -10.82 -3.53 14.12
N ASP A 105 -11.17 -4.39 15.07
CA ASP A 105 -12.29 -4.14 15.99
C ASP A 105 -12.01 -2.95 16.91
N GLN A 106 -10.81 -2.89 17.49
CA GLN A 106 -10.38 -1.76 18.32
C GLN A 106 -10.36 -0.45 17.52
N PHE A 107 -9.91 -0.50 16.27
CA PHE A 107 -9.91 0.67 15.39
C PHE A 107 -11.33 1.17 15.10
N ALA A 108 -12.27 0.25 14.88
CA ALA A 108 -13.68 0.57 14.68
C ALA A 108 -14.28 1.28 15.90
N GLU A 109 -13.89 0.89 17.11
CA GLU A 109 -14.33 1.54 18.36
C GLU A 109 -13.80 2.98 18.50
N ILE A 110 -12.53 3.22 18.16
CA ILE A 110 -11.89 4.54 18.34
C ILE A 110 -12.09 5.49 17.15
N ARG A 111 -12.59 5.00 16.02
CA ARG A 111 -12.76 5.74 14.75
C ARG A 111 -13.49 7.07 14.92
N SER A 112 -14.59 7.11 15.68
CA SER A 112 -15.34 8.35 15.90
C SER A 112 -14.51 9.36 16.70
N ALA A 113 -13.94 8.92 17.82
CA ALA A 113 -13.16 9.80 18.69
C ALA A 113 -11.92 10.37 17.98
N LEU A 114 -11.22 9.53 17.20
CA LEU A 114 -10.11 9.99 16.35
C LEU A 114 -10.59 11.03 15.34
N SER A 115 -11.73 10.77 14.69
CA SER A 115 -12.25 11.68 13.67
C SER A 115 -12.63 13.06 14.26
N ASP A 116 -13.28 13.06 15.41
CA ASP A 116 -13.76 14.28 16.07
C ASP A 116 -12.60 15.15 16.54
N GLN A 117 -11.49 14.55 16.99
CA GLN A 117 -10.30 15.29 17.40
C GLN A 117 -9.63 16.03 16.23
N TRP A 118 -9.53 15.41 15.06
CA TRP A 118 -8.96 16.07 13.88
C TRP A 118 -9.90 17.13 13.30
N ARG A 119 -11.21 16.87 13.32
CA ARG A 119 -12.23 17.87 12.95
C ARG A 119 -12.23 19.09 13.87
N ALA A 120 -11.97 18.90 15.17
CA ALA A 120 -11.85 20.00 16.12
C ALA A 120 -10.69 20.96 15.77
N VAL A 121 -9.64 20.45 15.10
CA VAL A 121 -8.50 21.24 14.60
C VAL A 121 -8.75 21.79 13.18
N GLY A 122 -9.89 21.48 12.58
CA GLY A 122 -10.27 21.94 11.24
C GLY A 122 -9.83 21.02 10.10
N LEU A 123 -9.37 19.80 10.39
CA LEU A 123 -9.01 18.81 9.38
C LEU A 123 -10.12 17.80 9.13
N GLN A 124 -10.22 17.32 7.89
CA GLN A 124 -11.07 16.20 7.50
C GLN A 124 -10.27 14.89 7.55
N PRO A 125 -10.54 14.01 8.52
CA PRO A 125 -9.85 12.74 8.63
C PRO A 125 -10.36 11.74 7.59
N VAL A 126 -9.44 11.12 6.87
CA VAL A 126 -9.68 9.96 6.01
C VAL A 126 -8.99 8.77 6.68
N LEU A 127 -9.78 7.83 7.16
CA LEU A 127 -9.28 6.66 7.89
C LEU A 127 -9.01 5.52 6.92
N LEU A 128 -7.82 4.94 7.04
CA LEU A 128 -7.27 3.89 6.17
C LEU A 128 -6.91 2.67 7.01
N GLU A 129 -6.77 1.52 6.38
CA GLU A 129 -6.32 0.30 7.06
C GLU A 129 -4.79 0.28 7.12
N ASP A 130 -4.15 0.45 5.98
CA ASP A 130 -2.71 0.24 5.79
C ASP A 130 -2.01 1.50 5.25
N HIS A 131 -0.69 1.59 5.40
CA HIS A 131 0.07 2.74 4.87
C HIS A 131 0.07 2.81 3.33
N SER A 132 0.02 1.65 2.68
CA SER A 132 -0.07 1.50 1.22
C SER A 132 -1.31 2.21 0.64
N ASP A 133 -2.43 2.22 1.37
CA ASP A 133 -3.67 2.89 0.99
C ASP A 133 -3.45 4.39 0.71
N ALA A 134 -2.58 5.04 1.49
CA ALA A 134 -2.29 6.46 1.31
C ALA A 134 -1.62 6.73 -0.04
N ALA A 135 -0.65 5.88 -0.41
CA ALA A 135 0.00 5.96 -1.70
C ALA A 135 -0.99 5.67 -2.84
N GLN A 136 -1.88 4.68 -2.67
CA GLN A 136 -2.89 4.36 -3.67
C GLN A 136 -3.86 5.53 -3.86
N ILE A 137 -4.38 6.12 -2.78
CA ILE A 137 -5.27 7.29 -2.84
C ILE A 137 -4.64 8.40 -3.67
N ILE A 138 -3.37 8.73 -3.42
CA ILE A 138 -2.67 9.79 -4.17
C ILE A 138 -2.63 9.49 -5.68
N ARG A 139 -2.43 8.22 -6.07
CA ARG A 139 -2.47 7.82 -7.49
C ARG A 139 -3.88 7.92 -8.08
N GLU A 140 -4.90 7.57 -7.29
CA GLU A 140 -6.31 7.59 -7.72
C GLU A 140 -6.89 9.01 -7.85
N LEU A 141 -6.42 9.99 -7.07
CA LEU A 141 -7.01 11.34 -6.96
C LEU A 141 -7.22 12.05 -8.31
N ARG A 142 -6.36 11.80 -9.31
CA ARG A 142 -6.51 12.43 -10.63
C ARG A 142 -7.68 11.84 -11.45
N HIS A 143 -8.21 10.70 -11.05
CA HIS A 143 -9.25 9.95 -11.76
C HIS A 143 -10.61 9.98 -11.06
N VAL A 144 -10.68 10.27 -9.75
CA VAL A 144 -11.91 10.12 -8.94
C VAL A 144 -13.10 10.95 -9.43
N THR A 145 -12.86 12.02 -10.20
CA THR A 145 -13.93 12.86 -10.78
C THR A 145 -14.44 12.36 -12.13
N LEU A 146 -13.83 11.33 -12.71
CA LEU A 146 -14.26 10.76 -13.98
C LEU A 146 -15.55 9.95 -13.78
N PRO A 147 -16.58 10.12 -14.63
CA PRO A 147 -17.83 9.35 -14.51
C PRO A 147 -17.65 7.84 -14.62
N SER A 148 -16.60 7.39 -15.33
CA SER A 148 -16.24 5.98 -15.49
C SER A 148 -15.36 5.44 -14.36
N TYR A 149 -15.02 6.26 -13.36
CA TYR A 149 -14.07 5.88 -12.32
C TYR A 149 -14.53 4.63 -11.56
N LEU A 150 -13.62 3.67 -11.46
CA LEU A 150 -13.77 2.47 -10.65
C LEU A 150 -12.72 2.49 -9.56
N SER A 151 -13.15 2.45 -8.29
CA SER A 151 -12.25 2.32 -7.15
C SER A 151 -11.47 1.00 -7.18
N PRO A 152 -10.29 0.91 -6.54
CA PRO A 152 -9.55 -0.35 -6.39
C PRO A 152 -10.42 -1.52 -5.93
N GLN A 153 -11.32 -1.29 -4.97
CA GLN A 153 -12.26 -2.29 -4.48
C GLN A 153 -13.23 -2.79 -5.57
N GLN A 154 -13.80 -1.88 -6.35
CA GLN A 154 -14.69 -2.23 -7.46
C GLN A 154 -13.93 -2.99 -8.55
N ARG A 155 -12.69 -2.57 -8.87
CA ARG A 155 -11.84 -3.26 -9.84
C ARG A 155 -11.47 -4.67 -9.37
N SER A 156 -11.14 -4.87 -8.09
CA SER A 156 -10.94 -6.21 -7.51
C SER A 156 -12.21 -7.07 -7.58
N ARG A 157 -13.39 -6.49 -7.34
CA ARG A 157 -14.66 -7.22 -7.48
C ARG A 157 -14.91 -7.64 -8.93
N LEU A 158 -14.69 -6.75 -9.90
CA LEU A 158 -14.82 -7.08 -11.33
C LEU A 158 -13.84 -8.18 -11.75
N LEU A 159 -12.60 -8.11 -11.28
CA LEU A 159 -11.59 -9.14 -11.48
C LEU A 159 -12.06 -10.48 -10.92
N TRP A 160 -12.52 -10.52 -9.68
CA TRP A 160 -13.05 -11.73 -9.05
C TRP A 160 -14.25 -12.31 -9.81
N GLU A 161 -15.21 -11.48 -10.21
CA GLU A 161 -16.37 -11.91 -10.99
C GLU A 161 -16.00 -12.48 -12.36
N ALA A 162 -15.06 -11.85 -13.07
CA ALA A 162 -14.59 -12.35 -14.36
C ALA A 162 -13.93 -13.73 -14.24
N HIS A 163 -13.11 -13.93 -13.20
CA HIS A 163 -12.44 -15.19 -12.93
C HIS A 163 -13.42 -16.30 -12.54
N THR A 164 -14.32 -16.01 -11.61
CA THR A 164 -15.33 -16.97 -11.13
C THR A 164 -16.29 -17.45 -12.23
N ARG A 165 -16.67 -16.58 -13.18
CA ARG A 165 -17.49 -16.97 -14.34
C ARG A 165 -16.81 -18.01 -15.23
N ARG A 166 -15.47 -18.01 -15.26
CA ARG A 166 -14.64 -18.92 -16.07
C ARG A 166 -13.86 -19.91 -15.22
N PHE A 167 -14.38 -20.23 -14.02
CA PHE A 167 -13.65 -20.97 -12.99
C PHE A 167 -13.03 -22.26 -13.50
N GLN A 168 -13.80 -23.15 -14.15
CA GLN A 168 -13.30 -24.46 -14.57
C GLN A 168 -12.13 -24.36 -15.57
N ASP A 169 -12.24 -23.47 -16.56
CA ASP A 169 -11.22 -23.27 -17.59
C ASP A 169 -9.95 -22.62 -17.02
N LEU A 170 -10.14 -21.59 -16.19
CA LEU A 170 -9.04 -20.84 -15.60
C LEU A 170 -8.33 -21.63 -14.50
N GLN A 171 -9.03 -22.51 -13.76
CA GLN A 171 -8.39 -23.36 -12.77
C GLN A 171 -7.30 -24.24 -13.40
N SER A 172 -7.61 -24.91 -14.50
CA SER A 172 -6.63 -25.80 -15.17
C SER A 172 -5.48 -24.98 -15.74
N THR A 173 -5.80 -23.91 -16.48
CA THR A 173 -4.80 -23.00 -17.07
C THR A 173 -3.86 -22.40 -16.01
N HIS A 174 -4.42 -21.92 -14.90
CA HIS A 174 -3.63 -21.25 -13.86
C HIS A 174 -2.78 -22.26 -13.08
N VAL A 175 -3.26 -23.49 -12.86
CA VAL A 175 -2.43 -24.55 -12.23
C VAL A 175 -1.25 -24.91 -13.11
N ASP A 176 -1.45 -25.06 -14.43
CA ASP A 176 -0.36 -25.35 -15.38
C ASP A 176 0.65 -24.20 -15.49
N GLN A 177 0.21 -22.95 -15.35
CA GLN A 177 1.09 -21.78 -15.28
C GLN A 177 1.88 -21.78 -13.96
N LEU A 178 1.21 -22.01 -12.82
CA LEU A 178 1.88 -22.09 -11.52
C LEU A 178 2.91 -23.23 -11.46
N GLU A 179 2.68 -24.36 -12.14
CA GLU A 179 3.66 -25.45 -12.23
C GLU A 179 4.94 -25.03 -12.99
N ARG A 180 4.79 -24.28 -14.08
CA ARG A 180 5.92 -23.71 -14.83
C ARG A 180 6.68 -22.69 -14.01
N ASP A 181 5.97 -21.74 -13.40
CA ASP A 181 6.55 -20.70 -12.54
C ASP A 181 7.28 -21.31 -11.35
N ALA A 182 6.74 -22.40 -10.80
CA ALA A 182 7.40 -23.13 -9.73
C ALA A 182 8.69 -23.80 -10.16
N SER A 183 8.83 -24.21 -11.42
CA SER A 183 10.11 -24.70 -11.95
C SER A 183 11.15 -23.60 -11.97
N THR A 184 10.79 -22.43 -12.51
CA THR A 184 11.64 -21.24 -12.52
C THR A 184 12.06 -20.84 -11.10
N MET A 185 11.12 -20.82 -10.16
CA MET A 185 11.40 -20.44 -8.79
C MET A 185 12.23 -21.48 -8.03
N ARG A 186 12.11 -22.79 -8.34
CA ARG A 186 12.98 -23.82 -7.75
C ARG A 186 14.44 -23.59 -8.13
N GLU A 187 14.69 -23.26 -9.39
CA GLU A 187 16.03 -22.95 -9.89
C GLU A 187 16.57 -21.66 -9.26
N ALA A 188 15.78 -20.59 -9.21
CA ALA A 188 16.19 -19.31 -8.66
C ALA A 188 16.45 -19.35 -7.14
N LEU A 189 15.67 -20.14 -6.40
CA LEU A 189 15.80 -20.31 -4.94
C LEU A 189 16.76 -21.43 -4.53
N ASP A 190 17.28 -22.21 -5.49
CA ASP A 190 18.12 -23.40 -5.26
C ASP A 190 17.46 -24.40 -4.28
N VAL A 191 16.22 -24.82 -4.60
CA VAL A 191 15.46 -25.78 -3.78
C VAL A 191 14.84 -26.90 -4.61
N ASP A 192 14.88 -28.13 -4.09
CA ASP A 192 14.27 -29.30 -4.74
C ASP A 192 12.75 -29.24 -4.81
N ARG A 193 12.13 -28.55 -3.83
CA ARG A 193 10.69 -28.52 -3.65
C ARG A 193 10.24 -27.16 -3.14
N LEU A 194 9.13 -26.69 -3.71
CA LEU A 194 8.37 -25.54 -3.22
C LEU A 194 6.89 -25.74 -3.52
N ASN A 195 6.03 -24.89 -2.99
CA ASN A 195 4.63 -24.83 -3.38
C ASN A 195 4.17 -23.43 -3.71
N LEU A 196 3.92 -23.17 -5.00
CA LEU A 196 3.29 -21.94 -5.48
C LEU A 196 1.77 -21.95 -5.27
N THR A 197 1.23 -20.81 -4.89
CA THR A 197 -0.21 -20.61 -4.73
C THR A 197 -0.58 -19.17 -5.07
N LEU A 198 -1.59 -19.01 -5.92
CA LEU A 198 -2.18 -17.73 -6.29
C LEU A 198 -3.38 -17.43 -5.40
N TRP A 199 -3.42 -16.22 -4.86
CA TRP A 199 -4.54 -15.67 -4.11
C TRP A 199 -5.12 -14.48 -4.87
N LEU A 200 -6.45 -14.36 -4.95
CA LEU A 200 -7.14 -13.24 -5.59
C LEU A 200 -7.98 -12.48 -4.58
N ALA A 201 -7.96 -11.15 -4.65
CA ALA A 201 -8.83 -10.30 -3.84
C ALA A 201 -10.26 -10.36 -4.38
N ASN A 202 -11.24 -10.59 -3.51
CA ASN A 202 -12.65 -10.67 -3.90
C ASN A 202 -13.37 -9.31 -3.93
N GLY A 203 -12.69 -8.23 -3.53
CA GLY A 203 -13.29 -6.90 -3.41
C GLY A 203 -14.11 -6.69 -2.13
N GLU A 204 -14.11 -7.65 -1.20
CA GLU A 204 -14.83 -7.59 0.07
C GLU A 204 -13.89 -7.54 1.29
N GLY A 205 -12.62 -7.22 1.06
CA GLY A 205 -11.59 -7.18 2.10
C GLY A 205 -10.99 -8.55 2.41
N GLU A 206 -11.13 -9.50 1.48
CA GLU A 206 -10.62 -10.85 1.63
C GLU A 206 -9.80 -11.29 0.41
N LEU A 207 -8.88 -12.22 0.66
CA LEU A 207 -8.16 -12.98 -0.35
C LEU A 207 -8.69 -14.40 -0.38
N VAL A 208 -8.94 -14.90 -1.59
CA VAL A 208 -9.35 -16.28 -1.83
C VAL A 208 -8.19 -17.04 -2.45
N LYS A 209 -7.86 -18.20 -1.89
CA LYS A 209 -6.84 -19.11 -2.44
C LYS A 209 -7.35 -19.67 -3.76
N TRP A 210 -7.07 -18.95 -4.85
CA TRP A 210 -7.62 -19.24 -6.17
C TRP A 210 -7.05 -20.53 -6.75
N ALA A 211 -5.73 -20.64 -6.85
CA ALA A 211 -5.08 -21.79 -7.48
C ALA A 211 -3.82 -22.19 -6.71
N ALA A 212 -3.47 -23.46 -6.76
CA ALA A 212 -2.22 -23.99 -6.22
C ALA A 212 -1.64 -25.00 -7.20
N GLN A 213 -0.32 -24.95 -7.42
CA GLN A 213 0.36 -25.80 -8.42
C GLN A 213 0.10 -27.31 -8.25
N ASP A 214 -0.28 -27.77 -7.05
CA ASP A 214 -0.37 -29.19 -6.70
C ASP A 214 -1.79 -29.76 -6.80
N ARG A 215 -2.79 -28.94 -7.15
CA ARG A 215 -4.20 -29.36 -7.20
C ARG A 215 -5.06 -28.45 -8.06
N VAL A 216 -6.07 -29.05 -8.69
CA VAL A 216 -7.16 -28.34 -9.36
C VAL A 216 -8.40 -28.38 -8.47
N TYR A 217 -8.95 -27.20 -8.16
CA TYR A 217 -10.21 -27.11 -7.43
C TYR A 217 -11.40 -27.32 -8.37
N ARG A 218 -12.38 -28.12 -7.96
CA ARG A 218 -13.58 -28.43 -8.77
C ARG A 218 -14.78 -27.53 -8.45
N ASP A 219 -14.73 -26.86 -7.31
CA ASP A 219 -15.82 -26.01 -6.81
C ASP A 219 -15.23 -24.77 -6.12
N LEU A 220 -15.87 -23.62 -6.35
CA LEU A 220 -15.57 -22.35 -5.69
C LEU A 220 -15.75 -22.45 -4.17
N ALA A 221 -16.72 -23.23 -3.70
CA ALA A 221 -16.98 -23.41 -2.28
C ALA A 221 -15.83 -24.13 -1.54
N ALA A 222 -14.93 -24.79 -2.26
CA ALA A 222 -13.76 -25.45 -1.70
C ALA A 222 -12.56 -24.51 -1.51
N LEU A 223 -12.64 -23.27 -2.04
CA LEU A 223 -11.56 -22.31 -1.92
C LEU A 223 -11.53 -21.71 -0.52
N ARG A 224 -10.32 -21.54 0.00
CA ARG A 224 -10.10 -20.94 1.31
C ARG A 224 -10.07 -19.44 1.20
N THR A 225 -10.79 -18.76 2.09
CA THR A 225 -10.77 -17.31 2.23
C THR A 225 -9.98 -16.89 3.47
N VAL A 226 -9.28 -15.76 3.38
CA VAL A 226 -8.54 -15.13 4.49
C VAL A 226 -8.73 -13.61 4.44
N SER A 227 -8.73 -12.93 5.58
CA SER A 227 -8.82 -11.48 5.64
C SER A 227 -7.54 -10.79 5.14
N THR A 228 -7.66 -9.61 4.54
CA THR A 228 -6.51 -8.75 4.18
C THR A 228 -6.13 -7.79 5.31
N GLY A 229 -4.96 -7.16 5.18
CA GLY A 229 -4.47 -6.11 6.10
C GLY A 229 -3.13 -6.45 6.72
N HIS A 230 -2.39 -5.45 7.20
CA HIS A 230 -1.08 -5.62 7.83
C HIS A 230 -1.07 -6.60 9.02
N ASP A 231 -2.22 -6.78 9.67
CA ASP A 231 -2.44 -7.66 10.83
C ASP A 231 -3.09 -9.00 10.47
N SER A 232 -3.26 -9.32 9.18
CA SER A 232 -3.84 -10.59 8.74
C SER A 232 -3.09 -11.79 9.33
N GLU A 233 -3.81 -12.82 9.76
CA GLU A 233 -3.18 -14.07 10.25
C GLU A 233 -2.38 -14.80 9.15
N TRP A 234 -2.67 -14.53 7.88
CA TRP A 234 -2.04 -15.16 6.73
C TRP A 234 -1.09 -14.20 6.04
N ILE A 235 0.14 -14.66 5.74
CA ILE A 235 1.15 -13.82 5.07
C ILE A 235 0.62 -13.21 3.77
N ALA A 236 -0.26 -13.91 3.04
CA ALA A 236 -0.83 -13.40 1.82
C ALA A 236 -1.65 -12.12 2.07
N GLY A 237 -2.49 -12.12 3.12
CA GLY A 237 -3.25 -10.94 3.52
C GLY A 237 -2.37 -9.80 4.02
N LYS A 238 -1.28 -10.13 4.72
CA LYS A 238 -0.27 -9.15 5.17
C LYS A 238 0.43 -8.50 3.98
N ALA A 239 0.96 -9.29 3.07
CA ALA A 239 1.71 -8.83 1.90
C ALA A 239 0.85 -7.94 1.00
N LEU A 240 -0.43 -8.28 0.82
CA LEU A 240 -1.37 -7.39 0.11
C LEU A 240 -1.61 -6.08 0.87
N GLY A 241 -1.78 -6.13 2.20
CA GLY A 241 -2.04 -4.95 3.02
C GLY A 241 -0.86 -3.99 3.05
N VAL A 242 0.36 -4.48 3.27
CA VAL A 242 1.56 -3.62 3.28
C VAL A 242 2.09 -3.29 1.87
N ASP A 243 1.61 -4.00 0.84
CA ASP A 243 2.06 -3.88 -0.55
C ASP A 243 3.57 -4.13 -0.73
N GLU A 244 4.11 -5.12 -0.02
CA GLU A 244 5.52 -5.50 -0.03
C GLU A 244 5.72 -7.02 -0.12
N VAL A 245 6.87 -7.43 -0.65
CA VAL A 245 7.31 -8.83 -0.60
C VAL A 245 7.69 -9.17 0.84
N LEU A 246 7.03 -10.18 1.40
CA LEU A 246 7.25 -10.64 2.77
C LEU A 246 7.74 -12.07 2.78
N ILE A 247 8.67 -12.38 3.69
CA ILE A 247 9.04 -13.75 4.02
C ILE A 247 8.94 -13.95 5.53
N GLN A 248 8.40 -15.07 5.97
CA GLN A 248 8.30 -15.39 7.39
C GLN A 248 8.45 -16.88 7.65
N ASP A 249 9.03 -17.21 8.80
CA ASP A 249 9.01 -18.58 9.31
C ASP A 249 7.60 -19.00 9.71
N LEU A 250 7.28 -20.24 9.43
CA LEU A 250 6.07 -20.89 9.89
C LEU A 250 6.35 -21.48 11.29
N PRO A 251 5.37 -21.45 12.21
CA PRO A 251 5.53 -22.10 13.51
C PRO A 251 6.00 -23.55 13.37
N ASP A 252 6.90 -23.97 14.25
CA ASP A 252 7.44 -25.32 14.29
C ASP A 252 6.32 -26.35 14.48
N ASP A 253 6.14 -27.20 13.48
CA ASP A 253 5.20 -28.31 13.49
C ASP A 253 5.84 -29.51 12.78
N PRO A 254 6.03 -30.64 13.48
CA PRO A 254 6.73 -31.81 12.94
C PRO A 254 6.04 -32.45 11.72
N THR A 255 4.77 -32.13 11.49
CA THR A 255 4.00 -32.62 10.33
C THR A 255 4.06 -31.67 9.12
N ARG A 256 4.61 -30.47 9.30
CA ARG A 256 4.55 -29.40 8.31
C ARG A 256 5.67 -29.57 7.28
N ARG A 257 5.29 -29.62 6.01
CA ARG A 257 6.20 -29.78 4.86
C ARG A 257 7.10 -28.56 4.63
N TRP A 258 6.61 -27.37 4.97
CA TRP A 258 7.24 -26.08 4.69
C TRP A 258 7.67 -25.43 6.01
N ARG A 259 8.86 -24.84 6.02
CA ARG A 259 9.43 -24.15 7.19
C ARG A 259 9.23 -22.65 7.14
N SER A 260 9.24 -22.06 5.94
CA SER A 260 8.92 -20.66 5.75
C SER A 260 7.97 -20.48 4.57
N VAL A 261 7.42 -19.27 4.47
CA VAL A 261 6.57 -18.87 3.35
C VAL A 261 6.98 -17.49 2.88
N LEU A 262 7.12 -17.35 1.56
CA LEU A 262 7.35 -16.09 0.87
C LEU A 262 6.04 -15.65 0.22
N ALA A 263 5.74 -14.37 0.24
CA ALA A 263 4.52 -13.79 -0.34
C ALA A 263 4.87 -12.52 -1.11
N ALA A 264 4.40 -12.42 -2.35
CA ALA A 264 4.59 -11.26 -3.21
C ALA A 264 3.23 -10.72 -3.69
N PRO A 265 2.89 -9.46 -3.39
CA PRO A 265 1.70 -8.83 -3.95
C PRO A 265 1.86 -8.68 -5.46
N ILE A 266 0.75 -8.80 -6.17
CA ILE A 266 0.68 -8.72 -7.62
C ILE A 266 -0.11 -7.47 -7.99
N PRO A 267 0.55 -6.42 -8.47
CA PRO A 267 -0.12 -5.25 -9.02
C PRO A 267 -0.79 -5.65 -10.33
N VAL A 268 -2.12 -5.51 -10.39
CA VAL A 268 -2.89 -5.77 -11.61
C VAL A 268 -3.10 -4.45 -12.34
N PRO A 269 -2.59 -4.30 -13.58
CA PRO A 269 -2.82 -3.11 -14.37
C PRO A 269 -4.30 -2.98 -14.77
N HIS A 270 -4.72 -1.75 -15.03
CA HIS A 270 -6.02 -1.44 -15.62
C HIS A 270 -5.78 -0.48 -16.80
N PRO A 271 -6.53 -0.59 -17.92
CA PRO A 271 -6.30 0.24 -19.09
C PRO A 271 -6.40 1.74 -18.81
N ASP A 272 -7.38 2.15 -18.01
CA ASP A 272 -7.67 3.57 -17.75
C ASP A 272 -7.26 4.09 -16.36
N PHE A 273 -6.90 3.20 -15.43
CA PHE A 273 -6.76 3.55 -14.01
C PHE A 273 -5.44 3.02 -13.45
N PRO A 274 -4.91 3.59 -12.35
CA PRO A 274 -3.69 3.12 -11.74
C PRO A 274 -3.78 1.64 -11.38
N ALA A 275 -2.68 0.92 -11.60
CA ALA A 275 -2.54 -0.43 -11.08
C ALA A 275 -2.69 -0.43 -9.55
N HIS A 276 -3.29 -1.49 -9.03
CA HIS A 276 -3.36 -1.75 -7.60
C HIS A 276 -3.12 -3.23 -7.35
N SER A 277 -2.58 -3.56 -6.18
CA SER A 277 -2.38 -4.95 -5.78
C SER A 277 -3.73 -5.62 -5.56
N ALA A 278 -4.04 -6.61 -6.41
CA ALA A 278 -5.31 -7.33 -6.41
C ALA A 278 -5.15 -8.84 -6.26
N ALA A 279 -3.91 -9.32 -6.22
CA ALA A 279 -3.57 -10.72 -6.06
C ALA A 279 -2.26 -10.87 -5.28
N VAL A 280 -1.97 -12.09 -4.84
CA VAL A 280 -0.73 -12.43 -4.13
C VAL A 280 -0.24 -13.80 -4.57
N LEU A 281 1.04 -13.90 -4.88
CA LEU A 281 1.73 -15.18 -5.05
C LEU A 281 2.33 -15.59 -3.70
N THR A 282 2.13 -16.84 -3.29
CA THR A 282 2.80 -17.40 -2.11
C THR A 282 3.61 -18.63 -2.47
N LEU A 283 4.77 -18.78 -1.83
CA LEU A 283 5.69 -19.88 -2.01
C LEU A 283 5.95 -20.54 -0.65
N GLY A 284 5.53 -21.80 -0.50
CA GLY A 284 5.96 -22.62 0.63
C GLY A 284 7.39 -23.11 0.41
N LEU A 285 8.29 -22.82 1.35
CA LEU A 285 9.72 -23.09 1.23
C LEU A 285 10.20 -24.12 2.27
N PRO A 286 11.19 -24.96 1.94
CA PRO A 286 11.63 -26.05 2.81
C PRO A 286 12.51 -25.59 3.98
N GLU A 287 13.08 -24.39 3.93
CA GLU A 287 14.03 -23.87 4.93
C GLU A 287 13.53 -22.60 5.62
N GLU A 288 14.29 -22.10 6.59
CA GLU A 288 13.99 -20.87 7.33
C GLU A 288 14.14 -19.63 6.45
N ALA A 289 13.35 -18.59 6.74
CA ALA A 289 13.28 -17.34 6.00
C ALA A 289 14.65 -16.66 5.84
N SER A 290 15.46 -16.69 6.90
CA SER A 290 16.79 -16.08 6.95
C SER A 290 17.74 -16.55 5.84
N ARG A 291 17.59 -17.80 5.37
CA ARG A 291 18.40 -18.35 4.27
C ARG A 291 18.08 -17.67 2.94
N TYR A 292 16.82 -17.33 2.71
CA TYR A 292 16.36 -16.73 1.45
C TYR A 292 16.52 -15.22 1.46
N ASP A 293 16.43 -14.56 2.62
CA ASP A 293 16.74 -13.12 2.75
C ASP A 293 18.18 -12.82 2.33
N ALA A 294 19.12 -13.66 2.77
CA ALA A 294 20.54 -13.54 2.43
C ALA A 294 20.84 -13.70 0.93
N SER A 295 19.95 -14.36 0.18
CA SER A 295 20.08 -14.62 -1.25
C SER A 295 19.04 -13.89 -2.10
N SER A 296 18.39 -12.85 -1.57
CA SER A 296 17.32 -12.10 -2.26
C SER A 296 17.70 -11.64 -3.68
N MET A 297 18.95 -11.22 -3.90
CA MET A 297 19.45 -10.82 -5.22
C MET A 297 19.39 -11.94 -6.28
N MET A 298 19.34 -13.22 -5.87
CA MET A 298 19.32 -14.37 -6.77
C MET A 298 17.91 -14.70 -7.30
N TRP A 299 16.87 -14.41 -6.52
CA TRP A 299 15.49 -14.83 -6.85
C TRP A 299 14.50 -13.68 -7.01
N ALA A 300 14.79 -12.48 -6.49
CA ALA A 300 13.85 -11.36 -6.52
C ALA A 300 13.49 -10.93 -7.94
N GLY A 301 14.44 -10.98 -8.88
CA GLY A 301 14.19 -10.67 -10.30
C GLY A 301 13.19 -11.64 -10.92
N SER A 302 13.40 -12.94 -10.77
CA SER A 302 12.49 -13.96 -11.29
C SER A 302 11.10 -13.88 -10.65
N LEU A 303 11.02 -13.58 -9.35
CA LEU A 303 9.73 -13.40 -8.67
C LEU A 303 8.98 -12.17 -9.20
N ALA A 304 9.69 -11.06 -9.44
CA ALA A 304 9.11 -9.85 -10.00
C ALA A 304 8.59 -10.09 -11.43
N GLU A 305 9.37 -10.76 -12.29
CA GLU A 305 8.93 -11.12 -13.65
C GLU A 305 7.69 -12.01 -13.64
N ILE A 306 7.63 -13.01 -12.76
CA ILE A 306 6.45 -13.88 -12.60
C ILE A 306 5.26 -13.05 -12.10
N ALA A 307 5.45 -12.20 -11.10
CA ALA A 307 4.38 -11.35 -10.58
C ALA A 307 3.83 -10.39 -11.64
N ASP A 308 4.70 -9.76 -12.44
CA ASP A 308 4.29 -8.88 -13.54
C ASP A 308 3.51 -9.64 -14.62
N GLN A 309 3.96 -10.85 -14.98
CA GLN A 309 3.24 -11.71 -15.93
C GLN A 309 1.84 -12.07 -15.39
N TRP A 310 1.75 -12.48 -14.13
CA TRP A 310 0.45 -12.74 -13.50
C TRP A 310 -0.43 -11.48 -13.48
N GLY A 311 0.14 -10.31 -13.21
CA GLY A 311 -0.58 -9.04 -13.27
C GLY A 311 -1.25 -8.84 -14.63
N LEU A 312 -0.51 -9.05 -15.71
CA LEU A 312 -1.02 -8.95 -17.09
C LEU A 312 -2.06 -10.01 -17.41
N GLU A 313 -1.83 -11.27 -17.04
CA GLU A 313 -2.77 -12.37 -17.28
C GLU A 313 -4.11 -12.15 -16.56
N LEU A 314 -4.07 -11.75 -15.30
CA LEU A 314 -5.26 -11.44 -14.50
C LEU A 314 -6.01 -10.22 -15.05
N SER A 315 -5.28 -9.19 -15.49
CA SER A 315 -5.86 -8.03 -16.17
C SER A 315 -6.57 -8.44 -17.46
N ALA A 316 -5.95 -9.26 -18.29
CA ALA A 316 -6.51 -9.68 -19.57
C ALA A 316 -7.83 -10.46 -19.42
N VAL A 317 -7.99 -11.23 -18.34
CA VAL A 317 -9.26 -11.92 -18.05
C VAL A 317 -10.38 -10.93 -17.70
N ALA A 318 -10.05 -9.84 -17.03
CA ALA A 318 -11.03 -8.94 -16.41
C ALA A 318 -11.34 -7.68 -17.24
N PHE A 319 -10.36 -7.15 -17.96
CA PHE A 319 -10.39 -5.80 -18.54
C PHE A 319 -10.06 -5.74 -20.03
N ASP A 320 -9.54 -6.80 -20.64
CA ASP A 320 -9.39 -6.85 -22.10
C ASP A 320 -10.74 -7.21 -22.75
N HIS A 321 -11.13 -6.39 -23.73
CA HIS A 321 -12.33 -6.55 -24.55
C HIS A 321 -11.96 -6.67 -26.03
#